data_AF-A0A1M5MIJ7-F1
#
_entry.id   AF-A0A1M5MIJ7-F1
#
_cell.length_a   1.000
_cell.length_b   1.000
_cell.length_c   1.000
_cell.angle_alpha   90.00
_cell.angle_beta   90.00
_cell.angle_gamma   90.00
#
_symmetry.space_group_name_H-M   'P 1'
#
loop_
_entity.id
_entity.type
_entity.pdbx_description
1 polymer ?
#
loop_
_entity_poly.entity_id
_entity_poly.type
_entity_poly.pdbx_seq_one_letter_code
_entity_poly.pdbx_strand_id
1 'polypeptide(L)'
;MEAFCNEIVAEIKAARNETELIKVISHSMSQLRIDRNSYNETGYIMNMIVSLGTTEASGLSSEIQNNLKLAIAIFREIQKENRERIC
;
A
#
# COMPACT_ATOMS: atom_id res chain seq x y z
N MET A 1 -10.28 8.66 -4.45
CA MET A 1 -9.74 7.89 -3.31
C MET A 1 -9.68 6.41 -3.64
N GLU A 2 -10.83 5.78 -3.89
CA GLU A 2 -10.90 4.36 -4.24
C GLU A 2 -10.15 4.04 -5.54
N ALA A 3 -10.30 4.86 -6.59
CA ALA A 3 -9.55 4.72 -7.84
C ALA A 3 -8.02 4.73 -7.63
N PHE A 4 -7.50 5.62 -6.78
CA PHE A 4 -6.09 5.68 -6.42
C PHE A 4 -5.63 4.42 -5.66
N CYS A 5 -6.45 3.92 -4.74
CA CYS A 5 -6.13 2.68 -4.01
C CYS A 5 -6.12 1.46 -4.95
N ASN A 6 -7.06 1.39 -5.89
CA ASN A 6 -7.13 0.34 -6.90
C ASN A 6 -5.92 0.37 -7.85
N GLU A 7 -5.47 1.56 -8.23
CA GLU A 7 -4.26 1.76 -9.03
C GLU A 7 -3.02 1.23 -8.32
N ILE A 8 -2.83 1.58 -7.04
CA ILE A 8 -1.71 1.05 -6.23
C ILE A 8 -1.76 -0.47 -6.14
N VAL A 9 -2.93 -1.06 -5.88
CA VAL A 9 -3.08 -2.52 -5.79
C VAL A 9 -2.78 -3.18 -7.13
N ALA A 10 -3.20 -2.59 -8.25
CA ALA A 10 -2.86 -3.08 -9.58
C ALA A 10 -1.34 -3.03 -9.86
N GLU A 11 -0.66 -1.95 -9.47
CA GLU A 11 0.78 -1.82 -9.62
C GLU A 11 1.56 -2.83 -8.74
N ILE A 12 1.10 -3.07 -7.50
CA ILE A 12 1.67 -4.10 -6.62
C ILE A 12 1.54 -5.49 -7.26
N LYS A 13 0.40 -5.80 -7.88
CA LYS A 13 0.18 -7.07 -8.58
C LYS A 13 1.07 -7.20 -9.83
N ALA A 14 1.35 -6.09 -10.51
CA ALA A 14 2.15 -6.06 -11.72
C ALA A 14 3.67 -6.10 -11.46
N ALA A 15 4.11 -5.84 -10.23
CA ALA A 15 5.52 -5.88 -9.84
C ALA A 15 6.10 -7.28 -10.03
N ARG A 16 7.20 -7.37 -10.79
CA ARG A 16 7.84 -8.64 -11.17
C ARG A 16 8.95 -9.07 -10.22
N ASN A 17 9.31 -8.20 -9.29
CA ASN A 17 10.39 -8.40 -8.32
C ASN A 17 10.26 -7.41 -7.17
N GLU A 18 11.01 -7.66 -6.11
CA GLU A 18 11.05 -6.83 -4.91
C GLU A 18 11.47 -5.38 -5.19
N THR A 19 12.35 -5.14 -6.17
CA THR A 19 12.80 -3.77 -6.52
C THR A 19 11.68 -2.94 -7.12
N GLU A 20 10.89 -3.52 -8.03
CA GLU A 20 9.69 -2.87 -8.58
C GLU A 20 8.65 -2.63 -7.50
N LEU A 21 8.44 -3.60 -6.61
CA LEU A 21 7.51 -3.48 -5.49
C LEU A 21 7.88 -2.31 -4.57
N ILE A 22 9.17 -2.18 -4.21
CA ILE A 22 9.68 -1.06 -3.40
C ILE A 22 9.47 0.28 -4.10
N LYS A 23 9.65 0.35 -5.43
CA LYS A 23 9.41 1.58 -6.21
C LYS A 23 7.95 1.99 -6.18
N VAL A 24 7.02 1.05 -6.41
CA VAL A 24 5.57 1.30 -6.35
C VAL A 24 5.22 1.88 -4.98
N ILE A 25 5.60 1.19 -3.90
CA ILE A 25 5.29 1.62 -2.53
C ILE A 25 5.88 3.01 -2.25
N SER A 26 7.16 3.23 -2.59
CA SER A 26 7.82 4.52 -2.36
C SER A 26 7.14 5.66 -3.13
N HIS A 27 6.72 5.39 -4.37
CA HIS A 27 6.01 6.35 -5.20
C HIS A 27 4.63 6.68 -4.62
N SER A 28 3.84 5.66 -4.29
CA SER A 28 2.53 5.82 -3.64
C SER A 28 2.63 6.63 -2.35
N MET A 29 3.67 6.37 -1.54
CA MET A 29 3.93 7.11 -0.30
C MET A 29 4.30 8.57 -0.53
N SER A 30 5.06 8.86 -1.59
CA SER A 30 5.38 10.24 -1.97
C SER A 30 4.11 10.98 -2.40
N GLN A 31 3.28 10.38 -3.26
CA GLN A 31 2.01 10.98 -3.67
C GLN A 31 1.07 11.20 -2.49
N LEU A 32 0.97 10.23 -1.58
CA LEU A 32 0.20 10.36 -0.34
C LEU A 32 0.64 11.56 0.51
N ARG A 33 1.94 11.83 0.60
CA ARG A 33 2.47 12.99 1.34
C ARG A 33 2.20 14.31 0.64
N ILE A 34 2.22 14.34 -0.68
CA ILE A 34 2.01 15.55 -1.47
C ILE A 34 0.52 15.94 -1.50
N ASP A 35 -0.37 14.97 -1.73
CA ASP A 35 -1.80 15.22 -1.93
C ASP A 35 -2.60 15.29 -0.62
N ARG A 36 -2.11 14.69 0.46
CA ARG A 36 -2.84 14.56 1.73
C ARG A 36 -1.98 15.06 2.89
N ASN A 37 -2.22 16.31 3.28
CA ASN A 37 -1.55 16.96 4.40
C ASN A 37 -2.10 16.56 5.78
N SER A 38 -3.10 15.68 5.86
CA SER A 38 -3.65 15.21 7.13
C SER A 38 -3.35 13.72 7.38
N TYR A 39 -2.77 13.42 8.55
CA TYR A 39 -2.45 12.06 8.98
C TYR A 39 -3.66 11.11 8.93
N ASN A 40 -4.86 11.63 9.20
CA ASN A 40 -6.10 10.86 9.16
C ASN A 40 -6.43 10.37 7.74
N GLU A 41 -6.21 11.19 6.71
CA GLU A 41 -6.43 10.79 5.33
C GLU A 41 -5.38 9.77 4.88
N THR A 42 -4.11 9.94 5.24
CA THR A 42 -3.05 8.97 4.94
C THR A 42 -3.35 7.61 5.57
N GLY A 43 -3.74 7.59 6.85
CA GLY A 43 -4.10 6.35 7.56
C GLY A 43 -5.34 5.66 6.96
N TYR A 44 -6.34 6.43 6.54
CA TYR A 44 -7.52 5.90 5.87
C TYR A 44 -7.17 5.25 4.53
N ILE A 45 -6.30 5.86 3.73
CA ILE A 45 -5.86 5.30 2.44
C ILE A 45 -5.07 4.01 2.63
N MET A 46 -4.14 3.98 3.60
CA MET A 46 -3.39 2.76 3.92
C MET A 46 -4.32 1.62 4.33
N ASN A 47 -5.33 1.88 5.17
CA ASN A 47 -6.33 0.88 5.54
C ASN A 47 -7.14 0.37 4.34
N MET A 48 -7.44 1.24 3.37
CA MET A 48 -8.14 0.87 2.16
C MET A 48 -7.29 -0.03 1.27
N ILE A 49 -6.02 0.30 1.06
CA ILE A 49 -5.06 -0.52 0.30
C ILE A 49 -4.91 -1.90 0.95
N VAL A 50 -4.77 -1.96 2.28
CA VAL A 50 -4.68 -3.23 3.02
C VAL A 50 -5.94 -4.07 2.86
N SER A 51 -7.11 -3.45 2.99
CA SER A 51 -8.41 -4.15 2.85
C SER A 51 -8.61 -4.70 1.44
N LEU A 52 -8.33 -3.89 0.41
CA LEU A 52 -8.44 -4.30 -1.00
C LEU A 52 -7.44 -5.41 -1.33
N GLY A 53 -6.17 -5.24 -0.95
CA GLY A 53 -5.14 -6.25 -1.19
C GLY A 53 -5.42 -7.59 -0.51
N THR A 54 -6.00 -7.57 0.70
CA THR A 54 -6.39 -8.80 1.42
C THR A 54 -7.56 -9.49 0.75
N THR A 55 -8.57 -8.74 0.31
CA THR A 55 -9.75 -9.26 -0.39
C THR A 55 -9.34 -9.94 -1.69
N GLU A 56 -8.44 -9.31 -2.44
CA GLU A 56 -8.04 -9.76 -3.77
C GLU A 56 -6.95 -10.84 -3.77
N ALA A 57 -6.24 -11.09 -2.68
CA ALA A 57 -5.22 -12.14 -2.61
C ALA A 57 -5.80 -13.56 -2.85
N SER A 58 -7.09 -13.75 -2.57
CA SER A 58 -7.85 -14.98 -2.75
C SER A 58 -7.84 -15.45 -4.21
N GLY A 59 -7.21 -16.58 -4.52
CA GLY A 59 -7.23 -17.18 -5.87
C GLY A 59 -6.20 -16.63 -6.87
N LEU A 60 -5.29 -15.74 -6.45
CA LEU A 60 -4.16 -15.29 -7.27
C LEU A 60 -2.96 -16.24 -7.20
N SER A 61 -1.98 -16.08 -8.10
CA SER A 61 -0.73 -16.86 -8.07
C SER A 61 0.07 -16.62 -6.78
N SER A 62 0.90 -17.58 -6.39
CA SER A 62 1.73 -17.49 -5.18
C SER A 62 2.66 -16.27 -5.16
N GLU A 63 3.18 -15.89 -6.33
CA GLU A 63 4.02 -14.71 -6.51
C GLU A 63 3.23 -13.42 -6.23
N ILE A 64 2.05 -13.27 -6.82
CA ILE A 64 1.21 -12.08 -6.62
C ILE A 64 0.72 -12.00 -5.17
N GLN A 65 0.37 -13.14 -4.56
CA GLN A 65 0.02 -13.20 -3.14
C GLN A 65 1.17 -12.78 -2.23
N ASN A 66 2.40 -13.19 -2.55
CA ASN A 66 3.57 -12.78 -1.78
C ASN A 66 3.84 -11.27 -1.92
N ASN A 67 3.73 -10.72 -3.12
CA ASN A 67 3.87 -9.28 -3.35
C ASN A 67 2.82 -8.47 -2.58
N LEU A 68 1.55 -8.91 -2.61
CA LEU A 68 0.48 -8.29 -1.82
C LEU A 68 0.75 -8.36 -0.32
N LYS A 69 1.19 -9.52 0.20
CA LYS A 69 1.53 -9.68 1.62
C LYS A 69 2.68 -8.77 2.04
N LEU A 70 3.74 -8.69 1.24
CA LEU A 70 4.89 -7.82 1.50
C LEU A 70 4.48 -6.35 1.48
N ALA A 71 3.72 -5.91 0.48
CA ALA A 71 3.23 -4.54 0.40
C ALA A 71 2.34 -4.19 1.61
N ILE A 72 1.41 -5.07 1.98
CA ILE A 72 0.56 -4.90 3.16
C ILE A 72 1.39 -4.75 4.43
N ALA A 73 2.44 -5.57 4.61
CA ALA A 73 3.33 -5.46 5.77
C ALA A 73 4.03 -4.10 5.82
N ILE A 74 4.56 -3.63 4.68
CA ILE A 74 5.24 -2.34 4.59
C ILE A 74 4.28 -1.18 4.89
N PHE A 75 3.07 -1.17 4.32
CA PHE A 75 2.09 -0.12 4.61
C PHE A 75 1.69 -0.09 6.09
N ARG A 76 1.58 -1.25 6.75
CA ARG A 76 1.28 -1.33 8.20
C ARG A 76 2.40 -0.77 9.07
N GLU A 77 3.65 -1.09 8.76
CA GLU A 77 4.80 -0.54 9.51
C GLU A 77 4.87 0.98 9.34
N ILE A 78 4.69 1.50 8.12
CA ILE A 78 4.66 2.95 7.89
C ILE A 78 3.49 3.61 8.63
N GLN A 79 2.31 2.99 8.65
CA GLN A 79 1.16 3.50 9.39
C GLN A 79 1.47 3.60 10.89
N LYS A 80 2.14 2.58 11.44
CA LYS A 80 2.57 2.54 12.84
C LYS A 80 3.58 3.65 13.14
N GLU A 81 4.63 3.80 12.33
CA GLU A 81 5.63 4.88 12.47
C GLU A 81 4.99 6.26 12.39
N ASN A 82 4.04 6.47 11.47
CA ASN A 82 3.33 7.74 11.34
C ASN A 82 2.45 8.04 12.57
N ARG A 83 1.87 7.02 13.20
CA ARG A 83 1.06 7.19 14.42
C ARG A 83 1.95 7.52 15.63
N GLU A 84 3.10 6.86 15.75
CA GLU A 84 4.04 7.06 16.86
C GLU A 84 4.68 8.45 16.85
N ARG A 85 4.85 9.09 15.68
CA ARG A 85 5.36 10.47 15.58
C ARG A 85 4.41 11.56 16.10
N ILE A 86 3.15 11.23 16.38
CA ILE A 86 2.11 12.18 16.80
C ILE A 86 1.83 12.08 18.32
N CYS A 87 2.24 10.99 18.98
CA CYS A 87 2.13 10.79 20.42
C CYS A 87 3.33 11.37 21.16
#